data_AF-A0AAD8DTT0-F1
#
_entry.id   AF-A0AAD8DTT0-F1
#
_cell.length_a   1.000
_cell.length_b   1.000
_cell.length_c   1.000
_cell.angle_alpha   90.00
_cell.angle_beta   90.00
_cell.angle_gamma   90.00
#
_symmetry.space_group_name_H-M   'P 1'
#
loop_
_entity.id
_entity.type
_entity.pdbx_description
1 polymer ?
#
loop_
_entity_poly.entity_id
_entity_poly.type
_entity_poly.pdbx_seq_one_letter_code
_entity_poly.pdbx_strand_id
1 'polypeptide(L)'
;MKGNKKSFAKQRLHSLSHKVHLTNIRGLHSNIVAVHHHLETEKPALLFLSETQIRCPSDVSYLLYPGFTLEHNFKPRAGVCMYARDDICYRRLRNLEDSRFSTLWALVDTGLDKIIYACVYRSHSGDQETTGLTQHLSEAAEAAQQRYPSAQLVLLGDFNAHHQEWLFPFQCTDHAGREMRKLALTLNLTQLVQGATRVPDVDSHTPNCLDLLLTTDPDRYSVSISAPLGSSDHCLVKSVSVYSPPDPSPRGTRRMWRYRSADWDGMRSFFACYPWQPTCFSSEDASSCADAVTDVLRQGMEYYIPFSDVSVSGGALPWFSAECGRANALKRAAYRAWVDSRTRNSLDVSEKKKAFNRAAKSCKKVMQRARFDHISRIGNKLASYPAGSKAFWSLAKSVESNFCRPSLPPLLRPDGSLAHTAEEKANLFASLFAESSRLDSGDASPPAAPDGGETIYLD
;
A
#
# COMPACT_ATOMS: atom_id res chain seq x y z
N MET A 1 -50.55 3.38 15.84
CA MET A 1 -49.84 2.87 14.64
C MET A 1 -49.12 4.03 13.96
N LYS A 2 -47.84 4.24 14.27
CA LYS A 2 -46.96 5.17 13.54
C LYS A 2 -45.68 4.39 13.22
N GLY A 3 -45.43 4.23 11.93
CA GLY A 3 -44.40 3.38 11.38
C GLY A 3 -43.00 3.87 11.77
N ASN A 4 -42.24 2.98 12.40
CA ASN A 4 -40.83 3.16 12.65
C ASN A 4 -40.09 2.88 11.33
N LYS A 5 -40.04 3.88 10.44
CA LYS A 5 -39.08 3.88 9.33
C LYS A 5 -37.69 4.09 9.95
N LYS A 6 -37.10 3.00 10.47
CA LYS A 6 -35.66 2.91 10.62
C LYS A 6 -35.08 3.08 9.23
N SER A 7 -34.68 4.32 8.93
CA SER A 7 -33.73 4.64 7.89
C SER A 7 -32.60 3.62 8.01
N PHE A 8 -32.47 2.76 7.00
CA PHE A 8 -31.25 2.01 6.74
C PHE A 8 -30.16 3.04 6.37
N ALA A 9 -29.72 3.81 7.36
CA ALA A 9 -28.41 4.41 7.33
C ALA A 9 -27.46 3.21 7.35
N LYS A 10 -27.08 2.77 6.13
CA LYS A 10 -25.95 1.87 5.90
C LYS A 10 -24.87 2.28 6.90
N GLN A 11 -24.61 1.41 7.87
CA GLN A 11 -23.38 1.45 8.65
C GLN A 11 -22.27 1.76 7.65
N ARG A 12 -21.53 2.86 7.88
CA ARG A 12 -20.33 3.18 7.13
C ARG A 12 -19.36 2.01 7.33
N LEU A 13 -19.47 0.98 6.50
CA LEU A 13 -18.36 0.07 6.26
C LEU A 13 -17.20 0.98 5.88
N HIS A 14 -16.11 0.85 6.61
CA HIS A 14 -14.83 1.48 6.31
C HIS A 14 -14.40 1.05 4.91
N SER A 15 -14.93 1.65 3.86
CA SER A 15 -14.51 1.34 2.50
C SER A 15 -13.14 1.99 2.33
N LEU A 16 -12.08 1.18 2.40
CA LEU A 16 -10.76 1.65 2.05
C LEU A 16 -10.76 1.95 0.55
N SER A 17 -10.19 3.08 0.15
CA SER A 17 -10.01 3.36 -1.28
C SER A 17 -9.13 2.27 -1.89
N HIS A 18 -9.70 1.48 -2.81
CA HIS A 18 -9.02 0.36 -3.45
C HIS A 18 -8.18 0.86 -4.62
N LYS A 19 -7.02 1.41 -4.29
CA LYS A 19 -6.02 1.91 -5.23
C LYS A 19 -5.05 0.78 -5.59
N VAL A 20 -5.03 0.36 -6.84
CA VAL A 20 -4.12 -0.69 -7.34
C VAL A 20 -3.20 -0.08 -8.38
N HIS A 21 -1.90 -0.15 -8.16
CA HIS A 21 -0.89 0.39 -9.05
C HIS A 21 -0.05 -0.74 -9.65
N LEU A 22 0.39 -0.60 -10.90
CA LEU A 22 1.31 -1.55 -11.52
C LEU A 22 2.37 -0.86 -12.39
N THR A 23 3.55 -1.46 -12.49
CA THR A 23 4.60 -1.04 -13.44
C THR A 23 5.61 -2.16 -13.62
N ASN A 24 6.14 -2.31 -14.82
CA ASN A 24 7.45 -2.93 -14.98
C ASN A 24 8.52 -2.02 -14.34
N ILE A 25 9.27 -2.54 -13.36
CA ILE A 25 10.25 -1.76 -12.58
C ILE A 25 11.66 -1.81 -13.15
N ARG A 26 11.91 -2.67 -14.16
CA ARG A 26 13.19 -2.88 -14.83
C ARG A 26 14.37 -2.96 -13.84
N GLY A 27 14.27 -3.91 -12.91
CA GLY A 27 15.23 -4.14 -11.84
C GLY A 27 14.87 -3.40 -10.55
N LEU A 28 14.29 -4.14 -9.60
CA LEU A 28 13.79 -3.61 -8.33
C LEU A 28 14.91 -3.00 -7.48
N HIS A 29 16.07 -3.66 -7.38
CA HIS A 29 17.20 -3.18 -6.57
C HIS A 29 17.61 -1.74 -6.95
N SER A 30 17.67 -1.44 -8.25
CA SER A 30 18.11 -0.13 -8.72
C SER A 30 17.08 0.99 -8.48
N ASN A 31 15.81 0.62 -8.32
CA ASN A 31 14.67 1.54 -8.23
C ASN A 31 13.95 1.49 -6.86
N ILE A 32 14.48 0.73 -5.90
CA ILE A 32 13.84 0.47 -4.59
C ILE A 32 13.53 1.75 -3.81
N VAL A 33 14.39 2.78 -3.91
CA VAL A 33 14.16 4.08 -3.26
C VAL A 33 12.90 4.77 -3.81
N ALA A 34 12.67 4.66 -5.12
CA ALA A 34 11.48 5.22 -5.74
C ALA A 34 10.22 4.40 -5.41
N VAL A 35 10.34 3.07 -5.31
CA VAL A 35 9.26 2.18 -4.87
C VAL A 35 8.85 2.50 -3.43
N HIS A 36 9.81 2.55 -2.49
CA HIS A 36 9.54 2.87 -1.09
C HIS A 36 8.95 4.27 -0.92
N HIS A 37 9.44 5.25 -1.70
CA HIS A 37 8.84 6.59 -1.72
C HIS A 37 7.38 6.55 -2.16
N HIS A 38 7.07 5.79 -3.21
CA HIS A 38 5.72 5.64 -3.75
C HIS A 38 4.77 4.93 -2.78
N LEU A 39 5.23 3.88 -2.11
CA LEU A 39 4.45 3.17 -1.07
C LEU A 39 4.07 4.12 0.08
N GLU A 40 4.98 5.00 0.51
CA GLU A 40 4.68 5.96 1.58
C GLU A 40 3.75 7.09 1.14
N THR A 41 3.96 7.67 -0.05
CA THR A 41 3.24 8.88 -0.45
C THR A 41 1.86 8.58 -1.01
N GLU A 42 1.72 7.50 -1.78
CA GLU A 42 0.47 7.17 -2.47
C GLU A 42 -0.35 6.11 -1.72
N LYS A 43 0.30 5.35 -0.83
CA LYS A 43 -0.28 4.29 0.01
C LYS A 43 -1.30 3.42 -0.75
N PRO A 44 -0.91 2.83 -1.90
CA PRO A 44 -1.84 1.98 -2.64
C PRO A 44 -2.30 0.80 -1.79
N ALA A 45 -3.49 0.25 -2.06
CA ALA A 45 -3.91 -1.02 -1.49
C ALA A 45 -2.98 -2.14 -1.97
N LEU A 46 -2.67 -2.14 -3.27
CA LEU A 46 -1.76 -3.10 -3.90
C LEU A 46 -0.82 -2.36 -4.87
N LEU A 47 0.47 -2.69 -4.83
CA LEU A 47 1.44 -2.30 -5.86
C LEU A 47 2.06 -3.56 -6.47
N PHE A 48 1.82 -3.77 -7.76
CA PHE A 48 2.37 -4.86 -8.54
C PHE A 48 3.59 -4.40 -9.34
N LEU A 49 4.68 -5.16 -9.27
CA LEU A 49 5.91 -4.87 -10.00
C LEU A 49 6.30 -6.08 -10.85
N SER A 50 6.54 -5.85 -12.15
CA SER A 50 7.14 -6.83 -13.07
C SER A 50 8.60 -6.48 -13.36
N GLU A 51 9.37 -7.43 -13.90
CA GLU A 51 10.83 -7.37 -14.03
C GLU A 51 11.54 -6.91 -12.76
N THR A 52 11.27 -7.60 -11.67
CA THR A 52 12.02 -7.41 -10.43
C THR A 52 13.50 -7.73 -10.61
N GLN A 53 13.83 -8.71 -11.48
CA GLN A 53 15.17 -9.18 -11.85
C GLN A 53 16.03 -9.62 -10.64
N ILE A 54 15.38 -10.07 -9.56
CA ILE A 54 16.06 -10.56 -8.37
C ILE A 54 16.33 -12.06 -8.53
N ARG A 55 17.59 -12.46 -8.35
CA ARG A 55 18.00 -13.87 -8.31
C ARG A 55 18.08 -14.31 -6.86
N CYS A 56 17.36 -15.39 -6.50
CA CYS A 56 17.46 -16.14 -5.24
C CYS A 56 18.02 -15.30 -4.07
N PRO A 57 17.24 -14.35 -3.53
CA PRO A 57 17.77 -13.43 -2.54
C PRO A 57 18.10 -14.19 -1.26
N SER A 58 19.34 -14.05 -0.77
CA SER A 58 19.74 -14.52 0.56
C SER A 58 19.11 -13.69 1.67
N ASP A 59 18.80 -12.43 1.38
CA ASP A 59 18.10 -11.49 2.25
C ASP A 59 17.11 -10.65 1.42
N VAL A 60 15.88 -10.54 1.91
CA VAL A 60 14.82 -9.70 1.31
C VAL A 60 14.48 -8.49 2.19
N SER A 61 15.12 -8.33 3.35
CA SER A 61 14.79 -7.31 4.35
C SER A 61 14.88 -5.90 3.79
N TYR A 62 15.83 -5.64 2.90
CA TYR A 62 15.99 -4.33 2.24
C TYR A 62 14.84 -3.97 1.29
N LEU A 63 14.04 -4.96 0.87
CA LEU A 63 12.83 -4.81 0.05
C LEU A 63 11.58 -4.58 0.89
N LEU A 64 11.60 -4.89 2.19
CA LEU A 64 10.45 -4.71 3.04
C LEU A 64 10.16 -3.23 3.29
N TYR A 65 8.88 -2.89 3.37
CA TYR A 65 8.44 -1.54 3.67
C TYR A 65 7.38 -1.54 4.79
N PRO A 66 7.54 -0.76 5.87
CA PRO A 66 6.60 -0.78 6.98
C PRO A 66 5.17 -0.44 6.55
N GLY A 67 4.19 -1.25 6.93
CA GLY A 67 2.79 -1.08 6.53
C GLY A 67 2.41 -1.84 5.26
N PHE A 68 3.35 -2.60 4.70
CA PHE A 68 3.14 -3.42 3.52
C PHE A 68 3.77 -4.80 3.71
N THR A 69 3.01 -5.82 3.34
CA THR A 69 3.48 -7.19 3.17
C THR A 69 3.96 -7.39 1.74
N LEU A 70 5.14 -7.99 1.58
CA LEU A 70 5.74 -8.30 0.28
C LEU A 70 5.52 -9.77 -0.09
N GLU A 71 4.81 -10.00 -1.18
CA GLU A 71 4.70 -11.29 -1.84
C GLU A 71 5.48 -11.29 -3.15
N HIS A 72 6.19 -12.37 -3.44
CA HIS A 72 7.07 -12.40 -4.62
C HIS A 72 7.16 -13.75 -5.32
N ASN A 73 7.44 -13.67 -6.63
CA ASN A 73 7.93 -14.74 -7.48
C ASN A 73 9.16 -14.18 -8.23
N PHE A 74 10.29 -14.13 -7.52
CA PHE A 74 11.53 -13.53 -8.04
C PHE A 74 12.24 -14.47 -9.00
N LYS A 75 12.66 -13.92 -10.14
CA LYS A 75 13.41 -14.65 -11.16
C LYS A 75 14.52 -13.78 -11.73
N PRO A 76 15.69 -14.35 -12.07
CA PRO A 76 16.72 -13.61 -12.79
C PRO A 76 16.18 -13.14 -14.15
N ARG A 77 16.44 -11.87 -14.51
CA ARG A 77 15.98 -11.24 -15.77
C ARG A 77 14.45 -11.23 -15.98
N ALA A 78 13.67 -11.56 -14.95
CA ALA A 78 12.22 -11.64 -15.00
C ALA A 78 11.64 -11.41 -13.60
N GLY A 79 10.52 -12.07 -13.27
CA GLY A 79 9.96 -12.14 -11.93
C GLY A 79 9.06 -10.97 -11.57
N VAL A 80 8.11 -11.26 -10.68
CA VAL A 80 7.05 -10.34 -10.24
C VAL A 80 7.01 -10.24 -8.71
N CYS A 81 6.52 -9.14 -8.19
CA CYS A 81 6.14 -9.03 -6.79
C CYS A 81 4.90 -8.14 -6.59
N MET A 82 4.30 -8.28 -5.42
CA MET A 82 3.15 -7.52 -4.95
C MET A 82 3.47 -6.98 -3.55
N TYR A 83 3.37 -5.67 -3.36
CA TYR A 83 3.24 -5.07 -2.04
C TYR A 83 1.75 -4.92 -1.74
N ALA A 84 1.28 -5.55 -0.67
CA ALA A 84 -0.08 -5.39 -0.17
C ALA A 84 -0.06 -4.61 1.14
N ARG A 85 -0.88 -3.58 1.24
CA ARG A 85 -0.97 -2.78 2.47
C ARG A 85 -1.55 -3.64 3.60
N ASP A 86 -1.03 -3.50 4.82
CA ASP A 86 -1.33 -4.43 5.93
C ASP A 86 -2.81 -4.44 6.37
N ASP A 87 -3.59 -3.42 5.99
CA ASP A 87 -5.03 -3.33 6.24
C ASP A 87 -5.90 -4.02 5.17
N ILE A 88 -5.28 -4.57 4.11
CA ILE A 88 -5.97 -5.28 3.03
C ILE A 88 -6.08 -6.76 3.39
N CYS A 89 -7.29 -7.29 3.33
CA CYS A 89 -7.52 -8.73 3.43
C CYS A 89 -7.22 -9.39 2.10
N TYR A 90 -6.15 -10.18 2.03
CA TYR A 90 -5.82 -10.93 0.83
C TYR A 90 -5.23 -12.29 1.18
N ARG A 91 -5.23 -13.19 0.19
CA ARG A 91 -4.62 -14.51 0.25
C ARG A 91 -3.94 -14.81 -1.09
N ARG A 92 -2.66 -15.14 -1.03
CA ARG A 92 -1.91 -15.61 -2.22
C ARG A 92 -2.40 -17.00 -2.63
N LEU A 93 -2.71 -17.17 -3.91
CA LEU A 93 -3.19 -18.43 -4.50
C LEU A 93 -2.04 -19.16 -5.18
N ARG A 94 -1.08 -19.66 -4.39
CA ARG A 94 0.14 -20.33 -4.89
C ARG A 94 -0.15 -21.57 -5.73
N ASN A 95 -1.29 -22.23 -5.50
CA ASN A 95 -1.74 -23.38 -6.27
C ASN A 95 -2.10 -23.06 -7.73
N LEU A 96 -2.24 -21.77 -8.08
CA LEU A 96 -2.47 -21.31 -9.44
C LEU A 96 -1.19 -20.85 -10.15
N GLU A 97 -0.04 -20.89 -9.47
CA GLU A 97 1.25 -20.44 -10.00
C GLU A 97 2.07 -21.61 -10.56
N ASP A 98 2.71 -21.41 -11.71
CA ASP A 98 3.67 -22.35 -12.30
C ASP A 98 5.08 -21.75 -12.26
N SER A 99 6.06 -22.55 -11.81
CA SER A 99 7.45 -22.11 -11.65
C SER A 99 8.15 -21.75 -12.95
N ARG A 100 7.60 -22.12 -14.12
CA ARG A 100 8.08 -21.70 -15.45
C ARG A 100 7.71 -20.24 -15.75
N PHE A 101 6.53 -19.79 -15.31
CA PHE A 101 6.01 -18.47 -15.65
C PHE A 101 6.23 -17.43 -14.54
N SER A 102 6.39 -16.16 -14.92
CA SER A 102 6.52 -15.07 -13.95
C SER A 102 5.13 -14.55 -13.60
N THR A 103 4.39 -15.34 -12.83
CA THR A 103 3.02 -15.02 -12.40
C THR A 103 2.92 -14.99 -10.87
N LEU A 104 1.97 -14.21 -10.36
CA LEU A 104 1.60 -14.19 -8.94
C LEU A 104 0.09 -13.99 -8.84
N TRP A 105 -0.59 -14.87 -8.11
CA TRP A 105 -2.04 -14.82 -7.95
C TRP A 105 -2.45 -14.45 -6.53
N ALA A 106 -3.39 -13.53 -6.38
CA ALA A 106 -3.90 -13.11 -5.08
C ALA A 106 -5.43 -12.92 -5.11
N LEU A 107 -6.12 -13.54 -4.16
CA LEU A 107 -7.52 -13.26 -3.86
C LEU A 107 -7.57 -12.14 -2.83
N VAL A 108 -8.27 -11.06 -3.15
CA VAL A 108 -8.49 -9.91 -2.28
C VAL A 108 -9.95 -9.89 -1.88
N ASP A 109 -10.21 -9.76 -0.58
CA ASP A 109 -11.54 -9.60 -0.02
C ASP A 109 -11.72 -8.14 0.41
N THR A 110 -12.63 -7.43 -0.24
CA THR A 110 -12.92 -6.02 0.07
C THR A 110 -13.95 -5.87 1.18
N GLY A 111 -14.51 -6.98 1.68
CA GLY A 111 -15.68 -7.03 2.56
C GLY A 111 -17.02 -6.86 1.82
N LEU A 112 -17.00 -6.33 0.59
CA LEU A 112 -18.18 -6.25 -0.28
C LEU A 112 -18.17 -7.34 -1.35
N ASP A 113 -16.99 -7.60 -1.89
CA ASP A 113 -16.76 -8.54 -2.96
C ASP A 113 -15.34 -9.10 -2.95
N LYS A 114 -15.14 -10.11 -3.78
CA LYS A 114 -13.86 -10.79 -3.95
C LYS A 114 -13.29 -10.46 -5.32
N ILE A 115 -12.01 -10.15 -5.35
CA ILE A 115 -11.28 -9.83 -6.58
C ILE A 115 -10.05 -10.74 -6.66
N ILE A 116 -9.88 -11.42 -7.77
CA ILE A 116 -8.71 -12.24 -8.06
C ILE A 116 -7.79 -11.43 -8.98
N TYR A 117 -6.61 -11.12 -8.47
CA TYR A 117 -5.54 -10.49 -9.22
C TYR A 117 -4.53 -11.53 -9.68
N ALA A 118 -4.17 -11.49 -10.96
CA ALA A 118 -3.03 -12.19 -11.53
C ALA A 118 -2.02 -11.14 -12.03
N CYS A 119 -0.88 -11.03 -11.35
CA CYS A 119 0.25 -10.26 -11.84
C CYS A 119 1.06 -11.11 -12.82
N VAL A 120 1.23 -10.63 -14.04
CA VAL A 120 1.86 -11.35 -15.14
C VAL A 120 3.05 -10.56 -15.66
N TYR A 121 4.18 -11.24 -15.80
CA TYR A 121 5.28 -10.79 -16.65
C TYR A 121 5.52 -11.84 -17.73
N ARG A 122 5.35 -11.43 -18.99
CA ARG A 122 5.75 -12.22 -20.16
C ARG A 122 7.08 -11.67 -20.67
N SER A 123 8.12 -12.49 -20.64
CA SER A 123 9.40 -12.15 -21.27
C SER A 123 9.25 -12.13 -22.80
N HIS A 124 10.24 -11.59 -23.52
CA HIS A 124 10.30 -11.61 -24.99
C HIS A 124 10.63 -13.00 -25.56
N SER A 125 10.03 -14.03 -24.97
CA SER A 125 10.29 -15.44 -25.24
C SER A 125 9.71 -15.86 -26.59
N GLY A 126 9.94 -17.10 -27.02
CA GLY A 126 9.39 -17.63 -28.26
C GLY A 126 7.87 -17.82 -28.21
N ASP A 127 7.28 -18.10 -29.36
CA ASP A 127 5.84 -18.31 -29.53
C ASP A 127 5.33 -19.47 -28.67
N GLN A 128 6.10 -20.56 -28.55
CA GLN A 128 5.74 -21.72 -27.76
C GLN A 128 5.58 -21.40 -26.26
N GLU A 129 6.49 -20.62 -25.69
CA GLU A 129 6.43 -20.21 -24.28
C GLU A 129 5.25 -19.25 -24.05
N THR A 130 4.90 -18.47 -25.07
CA THR A 130 3.76 -17.54 -25.04
C THR A 130 2.42 -18.29 -25.05
N THR A 131 2.30 -19.31 -25.91
CA THR A 131 1.14 -20.21 -25.94
C THR A 131 1.03 -21.00 -24.64
N GLY A 132 2.16 -21.50 -24.10
CA GLY A 132 2.17 -22.18 -22.80
C GLY A 132 1.73 -21.28 -21.65
N LEU A 133 2.16 -20.02 -21.64
CA LEU A 133 1.73 -19.04 -20.64
C LEU A 133 0.23 -18.77 -20.73
N THR A 134 -0.31 -18.55 -21.93
CA THR A 134 -1.74 -18.24 -22.12
C THR A 134 -2.63 -19.42 -21.80
N GLN A 135 -2.22 -20.65 -22.15
CA GLN A 135 -2.90 -21.86 -21.72
C GLN A 135 -2.93 -21.97 -20.20
N HIS A 136 -1.78 -21.79 -19.53
CA HIS A 136 -1.70 -21.83 -18.07
C HIS A 136 -2.58 -20.76 -17.41
N LEU A 137 -2.57 -19.52 -17.92
CA LEU A 137 -3.42 -18.44 -17.40
C LEU A 137 -4.91 -18.78 -17.56
N SER A 138 -5.31 -19.41 -18.66
CA SER A 138 -6.70 -19.85 -18.89
C SER A 138 -7.11 -20.93 -17.89
N GLU A 139 -6.31 -21.98 -17.72
CA GLU A 139 -6.57 -23.09 -16.79
C GLU A 139 -6.61 -22.59 -15.34
N ALA A 140 -5.65 -21.72 -14.96
CA ALA A 140 -5.61 -21.11 -13.63
C ALA A 140 -6.81 -20.21 -13.37
N ALA A 141 -7.23 -19.41 -14.35
CA ALA A 141 -8.43 -18.58 -14.26
C ALA A 141 -9.69 -19.43 -14.10
N GLU A 142 -9.83 -20.52 -14.86
CA GLU A 142 -10.97 -21.44 -14.75
C GLU A 142 -11.03 -22.09 -13.36
N ALA A 143 -9.91 -22.63 -12.87
CA ALA A 143 -9.83 -23.20 -11.52
C ALA A 143 -10.16 -22.16 -10.44
N ALA A 144 -9.71 -20.91 -10.62
CA ALA A 144 -10.02 -19.81 -9.73
C ALA A 144 -11.52 -19.48 -9.74
N GLN A 145 -12.13 -19.41 -10.91
CA GLN A 145 -13.55 -19.11 -11.09
C GLN A 145 -14.44 -20.24 -10.54
N GLN A 146 -14.05 -21.50 -10.74
CA GLN A 146 -14.74 -22.66 -10.14
C GLN A 146 -14.73 -22.58 -8.61
N ARG A 147 -13.60 -22.17 -8.02
CA ARG A 147 -13.47 -22.05 -6.56
C ARG A 147 -14.14 -20.80 -6.00
N TYR A 148 -14.16 -19.71 -6.77
CA TYR A 148 -14.74 -18.42 -6.38
C TYR A 148 -15.64 -17.87 -7.51
N PRO A 149 -16.84 -18.43 -7.72
CA PRO A 149 -17.68 -18.10 -8.89
C PRO A 149 -18.07 -16.62 -9.00
N SER A 150 -18.27 -15.96 -7.85
CA SER A 150 -18.65 -14.55 -7.78
C SER A 150 -17.45 -13.59 -7.76
N ALA A 151 -16.22 -14.08 -7.84
CA ALA A 151 -15.05 -13.21 -7.77
C ALA A 151 -14.78 -12.56 -9.13
N GLN A 152 -14.51 -11.26 -9.10
CA GLN A 152 -14.02 -10.54 -10.27
C GLN A 152 -12.62 -11.03 -10.63
N LEU A 153 -12.32 -11.17 -11.92
CA LEU A 153 -10.99 -11.51 -12.40
C LEU A 153 -10.29 -10.26 -12.94
N VAL A 154 -9.03 -10.07 -12.54
CA VAL A 154 -8.15 -9.01 -13.02
C VAL A 154 -6.78 -9.58 -13.37
N LEU A 155 -6.41 -9.53 -14.64
CA LEU A 155 -5.07 -9.87 -15.13
C LEU A 155 -4.33 -8.57 -15.40
N LEU A 156 -3.15 -8.39 -14.80
CA LEU A 156 -2.38 -7.16 -14.97
C LEU A 156 -0.88 -7.40 -14.99
N GLY A 157 -0.13 -6.48 -15.55
CA GLY A 157 1.33 -6.53 -15.60
C GLY A 157 1.85 -6.26 -16.99
N ASP A 158 3.09 -6.66 -17.28
CA ASP A 158 3.73 -6.44 -18.57
C ASP A 158 3.64 -7.70 -19.43
N PHE A 159 2.83 -7.62 -20.48
CA PHE A 159 2.53 -8.73 -21.36
C PHE A 159 3.47 -8.80 -22.56
N ASN A 160 4.28 -7.77 -22.83
CA ASN A 160 5.12 -7.69 -24.04
C ASN A 160 4.41 -8.26 -25.29
N ALA A 161 3.15 -7.86 -25.47
CA ALA A 161 2.24 -8.37 -26.49
C ALA A 161 1.73 -7.22 -27.34
N HIS A 162 2.03 -7.25 -28.63
CA HIS A 162 1.60 -6.22 -29.56
C HIS A 162 0.27 -6.64 -30.20
N HIS A 163 -0.79 -5.87 -29.97
CA HIS A 163 -2.08 -6.07 -30.62
C HIS A 163 -2.72 -4.73 -30.97
N GLN A 164 -3.31 -4.63 -32.16
CA GLN A 164 -3.93 -3.40 -32.67
C GLN A 164 -4.99 -2.76 -31.76
N GLU A 165 -5.63 -3.51 -30.86
CA GLU A 165 -6.68 -3.00 -29.95
C GLU A 165 -6.13 -2.17 -28.79
N TRP A 166 -4.90 -2.42 -28.34
CA TRP A 166 -4.30 -1.67 -27.22
C TRP A 166 -2.96 -1.05 -27.57
N LEU A 167 -2.29 -1.54 -28.61
CA LEU A 167 -1.01 -1.01 -29.03
C LEU A 167 -1.21 0.43 -29.50
N PHE A 168 -0.43 1.32 -28.90
CA PHE A 168 -0.45 2.75 -29.16
C PHE A 168 0.99 3.22 -29.28
N PRO A 169 1.39 3.98 -30.31
CA PRO A 169 0.57 4.60 -31.35
C PRO A 169 0.43 3.77 -32.64
N PHE A 170 1.14 2.64 -32.75
CA PHE A 170 1.10 1.78 -33.93
C PHE A 170 0.09 0.65 -33.80
N GLN A 171 -0.37 0.16 -34.94
CA GLN A 171 -1.22 -1.01 -35.04
C GLN A 171 -0.40 -2.13 -35.65
N CYS A 172 0.07 -3.05 -34.81
CA CYS A 172 0.58 -4.34 -35.25
C CYS A 172 0.11 -5.41 -34.29
N THR A 173 -0.05 -6.61 -34.82
CA THR A 173 -0.51 -7.77 -34.05
C THR A 173 0.49 -8.91 -34.20
N ASP A 174 1.30 -9.13 -33.17
CA ASP A 174 2.23 -10.27 -33.10
C ASP A 174 1.55 -11.53 -32.53
N HIS A 175 2.30 -12.63 -32.43
CA HIS A 175 1.77 -13.88 -31.88
C HIS A 175 1.29 -13.72 -30.44
N ALA A 176 2.07 -13.01 -29.60
CA ALA A 176 1.69 -12.73 -28.23
C ALA A 176 0.41 -11.91 -28.15
N GLY A 177 0.24 -10.90 -29.01
CA GLY A 177 -0.98 -10.12 -29.12
C GLY A 177 -2.19 -10.97 -29.46
N ARG A 178 -2.08 -11.89 -30.42
CA ARG A 178 -3.17 -12.81 -30.77
C ARG A 178 -3.55 -13.73 -29.62
N GLU A 179 -2.57 -14.35 -28.97
CA GLU A 179 -2.82 -15.26 -27.85
C GLU A 179 -3.41 -14.52 -26.64
N MET A 180 -2.91 -13.33 -26.31
CA MET A 180 -3.46 -12.52 -25.21
C MET A 180 -4.86 -12.00 -25.54
N ARG A 181 -5.13 -11.63 -26.80
CA ARG A 181 -6.46 -11.25 -27.24
C ARG A 181 -7.43 -12.41 -27.15
N LYS A 182 -7.02 -13.60 -27.59
CA LYS A 182 -7.80 -14.84 -27.48
C LYS A 182 -8.10 -15.16 -26.01
N LEU A 183 -7.10 -15.10 -25.13
CA LEU A 183 -7.29 -15.29 -23.68
C LEU A 183 -8.32 -14.29 -23.13
N ALA A 184 -8.20 -13.01 -23.50
CA ALA A 184 -9.13 -11.98 -23.05
C ALA A 184 -10.57 -12.26 -23.52
N LEU A 185 -10.77 -12.69 -24.77
CA LEU A 185 -12.09 -13.09 -25.27
C LEU A 185 -12.65 -14.30 -24.52
N THR A 186 -11.85 -15.35 -24.34
CA THR A 186 -12.26 -16.58 -23.65
C THR A 186 -12.69 -16.32 -22.21
N LEU A 187 -12.00 -15.41 -21.51
CA LEU A 187 -12.27 -15.07 -20.11
C LEU A 187 -13.19 -13.86 -19.96
N ASN A 188 -13.78 -13.34 -21.05
CA ASN A 188 -14.61 -12.14 -21.06
C ASN A 188 -13.95 -10.92 -20.37
N LEU A 189 -12.65 -10.73 -20.64
CA LEU A 189 -11.85 -9.64 -20.09
C LEU A 189 -11.81 -8.44 -21.04
N THR A 190 -11.95 -7.25 -20.46
CA THR A 190 -11.80 -5.96 -21.14
C THR A 190 -10.49 -5.29 -20.71
N GLN A 191 -9.71 -4.82 -21.68
CA GLN A 191 -8.46 -4.10 -21.45
C GLN A 191 -8.71 -2.62 -21.16
N LEU A 192 -8.21 -2.11 -20.03
CA LEU A 192 -8.51 -0.74 -19.57
C LEU A 192 -7.40 0.30 -19.79
N VAL A 193 -6.18 -0.12 -20.10
CA VAL A 193 -5.07 0.84 -20.25
C VAL A 193 -5.13 1.51 -21.61
N GLN A 194 -5.31 2.84 -21.60
CA GLN A 194 -5.42 3.67 -22.79
C GLN A 194 -4.21 4.61 -22.89
N GLY A 195 -3.14 4.14 -23.54
CA GLY A 195 -1.96 4.94 -23.86
C GLY A 195 -0.63 4.20 -23.68
N ALA A 196 0.45 4.76 -24.22
CA ALA A 196 1.78 4.14 -24.12
C ALA A 196 2.23 4.03 -22.65
N THR A 197 2.58 2.80 -22.24
CA THR A 197 3.11 2.49 -20.92
C THR A 197 4.61 2.33 -20.97
N ARG A 198 5.18 1.67 -21.98
CA ARG A 198 6.61 1.64 -22.23
C ARG A 198 7.03 2.86 -23.04
N VAL A 199 8.00 3.60 -22.53
CA VAL A 199 8.60 4.78 -23.14
C VAL A 199 10.10 4.58 -23.25
N PRO A 200 10.58 4.03 -24.37
CA PRO A 200 11.98 3.70 -24.55
C PRO A 200 12.95 4.86 -24.22
N ASP A 201 14.14 4.49 -23.75
CA ASP A 201 15.25 5.42 -23.54
C ASP A 201 15.89 5.87 -24.86
N VAL A 202 15.74 5.05 -25.90
CA VAL A 202 16.31 5.25 -27.24
C VAL A 202 15.33 6.06 -28.10
N ASP A 203 15.79 7.19 -28.62
CA ASP A 203 14.95 8.14 -29.37
C ASP A 203 14.32 7.53 -30.64
N SER A 204 14.94 6.52 -31.25
CA SER A 204 14.41 5.83 -32.43
C SER A 204 13.33 4.79 -32.10
N HIS A 205 13.18 4.41 -30.84
CA HIS A 205 12.20 3.41 -30.43
C HIS A 205 10.87 4.07 -30.09
N THR A 206 9.78 3.41 -30.48
CA THR A 206 8.45 3.97 -30.30
C THR A 206 7.88 3.58 -28.94
N PRO A 207 7.24 4.53 -28.22
CA PRO A 207 6.45 4.21 -27.03
C PRO A 207 5.29 3.27 -27.35
N ASN A 208 5.07 2.23 -26.54
CA ASN A 208 4.02 1.23 -26.76
C ASN A 208 3.22 0.97 -25.47
N CYS A 209 1.96 0.57 -25.60
CA CYS A 209 1.17 0.03 -24.48
C CYS A 209 1.46 -1.47 -24.34
N LEU A 210 2.28 -1.83 -23.35
CA LEU A 210 2.67 -3.22 -23.07
C LEU A 210 2.20 -3.69 -21.68
N ASP A 211 1.97 -2.72 -20.79
CA ASP A 211 1.44 -2.98 -19.46
C ASP A 211 -0.09 -2.97 -19.54
N LEU A 212 -0.71 -4.13 -19.34
CA LEU A 212 -2.15 -4.31 -19.50
C LEU A 212 -2.84 -4.43 -18.13
N LEU A 213 -4.14 -4.11 -18.11
CA LEU A 213 -5.06 -4.32 -17.01
C LEU A 213 -6.39 -4.80 -17.63
N LEU A 214 -6.51 -6.12 -17.67
CA LEU A 214 -7.62 -6.87 -18.23
C LEU A 214 -8.58 -7.25 -17.09
N THR A 215 -9.88 -7.00 -17.23
CA THR A 215 -10.86 -7.32 -16.18
C THR A 215 -12.23 -7.76 -16.69
N THR A 216 -12.92 -8.58 -15.90
CA THR A 216 -14.32 -8.96 -16.12
C THR A 216 -15.33 -7.85 -15.80
N ASP A 217 -14.92 -6.81 -15.08
CA ASP A 217 -15.80 -5.68 -14.69
C ASP A 217 -15.09 -4.35 -14.98
N PRO A 218 -15.22 -3.83 -16.23
CA PRO A 218 -14.51 -2.64 -16.69
C PRO A 218 -15.01 -1.35 -16.04
N ASP A 219 -16.29 -1.25 -15.71
CA ASP A 219 -16.93 -0.04 -15.19
C ASP A 219 -16.49 0.28 -13.75
N ARG A 220 -15.95 -0.72 -13.05
CA ARG A 220 -15.44 -0.57 -11.69
C ARG A 220 -14.19 0.31 -11.59
N TYR A 221 -13.40 0.46 -12.64
CA TYR A 221 -12.07 1.05 -12.51
C TYR A 221 -11.87 2.30 -13.36
N SER A 222 -11.32 3.34 -12.73
CA SER A 222 -10.70 4.46 -13.43
C SER A 222 -9.20 4.21 -13.55
N VAL A 223 -8.68 4.18 -14.78
CA VAL A 223 -7.26 3.95 -15.07
C VAL A 223 -6.58 5.25 -15.51
N SER A 224 -5.36 5.50 -15.02
CA SER A 224 -4.52 6.62 -15.44
C SER A 224 -3.05 6.21 -15.54
N ILE A 225 -2.31 6.86 -16.43
CA ILE A 225 -0.87 6.62 -16.63
C ILE A 225 -0.09 7.77 -16.02
N SER A 226 0.92 7.43 -15.22
CA SER A 226 1.80 8.36 -14.50
C SER A 226 3.26 8.14 -14.86
N ALA A 227 4.10 9.12 -14.57
CA ALA A 227 5.54 9.02 -14.81
C ALA A 227 6.15 7.74 -14.18
N PRO A 228 7.13 7.09 -14.84
CA PRO A 228 7.80 5.90 -14.34
C PRO A 228 8.30 5.98 -12.90
N LEU A 229 8.33 4.85 -12.20
CA LEU A 229 9.05 4.76 -10.92
C LEU A 229 10.56 4.69 -11.17
N GLY A 230 11.31 5.52 -10.43
CA GLY A 230 12.77 5.58 -10.55
C GLY A 230 13.22 5.95 -11.97
N SER A 231 14.01 5.09 -12.58
CA SER A 231 14.51 5.19 -13.95
C SER A 231 14.01 4.07 -14.86
N SER A 232 12.87 3.45 -14.56
CA SER A 232 12.23 2.52 -15.51
C SER A 232 11.82 3.28 -16.77
N ASP A 233 11.86 2.61 -17.92
CA ASP A 233 11.23 3.07 -19.16
C ASP A 233 9.72 2.81 -19.16
N HIS A 234 9.19 2.04 -18.22
CA HIS A 234 7.75 1.81 -18.08
C HIS A 234 7.10 2.80 -17.12
N CYS A 235 5.99 3.36 -17.57
CA CYS A 235 5.12 4.26 -16.84
C CYS A 235 4.33 3.50 -15.79
N LEU A 236 3.99 4.19 -14.71
CA LEU A 236 3.15 3.63 -13.66
C LEU A 236 1.69 3.70 -14.11
N VAL A 237 1.01 2.57 -14.20
CA VAL A 237 -0.45 2.51 -14.41
C VAL A 237 -1.12 2.49 -13.04
N LYS A 238 -2.06 3.42 -12.83
CA LYS A 238 -2.84 3.55 -11.60
C LYS A 238 -4.28 3.23 -11.89
N SER A 239 -4.83 2.24 -11.19
CA SER A 239 -6.24 1.90 -11.17
C SER A 239 -6.84 2.28 -9.81
N VAL A 240 -7.99 2.93 -9.83
CA VAL A 240 -8.77 3.25 -8.64
C VAL A 240 -10.18 2.73 -8.83
N SER A 241 -10.69 1.96 -7.86
CA SER A 241 -12.09 1.55 -7.92
C SER A 241 -13.02 2.75 -7.75
N VAL A 242 -14.00 2.92 -8.63
CA VAL A 242 -15.00 4.01 -8.60
C VAL A 242 -15.91 3.94 -7.36
N TYR A 243 -16.01 2.76 -6.73
CA TYR A 243 -16.72 2.54 -5.47
C TYR A 243 -15.89 2.89 -4.24
N SER A 244 -14.63 3.30 -4.42
CA SER A 244 -13.81 3.83 -3.34
C SER A 244 -14.46 5.09 -2.78
N PRO A 245 -14.66 5.22 -1.47
CA PRO A 245 -15.03 6.50 -0.90
C PRO A 245 -13.88 7.50 -1.09
N PRO A 246 -14.17 8.80 -0.96
CA PRO A 246 -13.14 9.82 -0.95
C PRO A 246 -12.04 9.43 0.05
N ASP A 247 -10.79 9.58 -0.37
CA ASP A 247 -9.62 9.24 0.44
C ASP A 247 -9.74 9.83 1.86
N PRO A 248 -9.90 9.00 2.90
CA PRO A 248 -10.04 9.47 4.27
C PRO A 248 -8.69 9.92 4.84
N SER A 249 -7.61 9.94 4.05
CA SER A 249 -6.31 10.43 4.50
C SER A 249 -6.52 11.72 5.27
N PRO A 250 -6.09 11.78 6.54
CA PRO A 250 -6.10 13.03 7.25
C PRO A 250 -5.07 13.89 6.53
N ARG A 251 -5.54 14.73 5.60
CA ARG A 251 -4.92 16.03 5.35
C ARG A 251 -5.20 16.92 6.56
N GLY A 252 -4.99 16.38 7.77
CA GLY A 252 -5.12 17.10 9.00
C GLY A 252 -3.93 18.03 9.08
N THR A 253 -4.16 19.23 9.54
CA THR A 253 -3.10 20.08 10.05
C THR A 253 -2.83 19.65 11.50
N ARG A 254 -1.56 19.51 11.86
CA ARG A 254 -1.14 19.40 13.27
C ARG A 254 -0.82 20.81 13.70
N ARG A 255 -1.58 21.28 14.68
CA ARG A 255 -1.27 22.53 15.36
C ARG A 255 0.06 22.39 16.11
N MET A 256 1.02 23.22 15.75
CA MET A 256 2.30 23.33 16.43
C MET A 256 2.32 24.60 17.26
N TRP A 257 2.25 24.43 18.58
CA TRP A 257 2.31 25.51 19.57
C TRP A 257 3.74 26.05 19.71
N ARG A 258 3.89 27.38 19.69
CA ARG A 258 5.16 28.08 19.86
C ARG A 258 5.31 28.55 21.30
N TYR A 259 5.55 27.61 22.21
CA TYR A 259 5.64 27.88 23.66
C TYR A 259 6.66 28.96 24.06
N ARG A 260 7.72 29.16 23.27
CA ARG A 260 8.71 30.23 23.51
C ARG A 260 8.17 31.64 23.28
N SER A 261 7.06 31.77 22.57
CA SER A 261 6.41 33.03 22.23
C SER A 261 5.05 33.17 22.92
N ALA A 262 4.76 32.34 23.91
CA ALA A 262 3.50 32.38 24.64
C ALA A 262 3.45 33.58 25.60
N ASP A 263 2.28 34.20 25.70
CA ASP A 263 1.95 35.15 26.75
C ASP A 263 1.53 34.38 28.01
N TRP A 264 2.52 33.99 28.80
CA TRP A 264 2.28 33.21 30.01
C TRP A 264 1.58 33.99 31.13
N ASP A 265 1.77 35.31 31.19
CA ASP A 265 1.14 36.16 32.21
C ASP A 265 -0.35 36.36 31.90
N GLY A 266 -0.69 36.60 30.63
CA GLY A 266 -2.08 36.64 30.17
C GLY A 266 -2.81 35.31 30.42
N MET A 267 -2.16 34.18 30.11
CA MET A 267 -2.73 32.85 30.32
C MET A 267 -2.95 32.53 31.81
N ARG A 268 -2.01 32.89 32.69
CA ARG A 268 -2.17 32.75 34.15
C ARG A 268 -3.33 33.59 34.66
N SER A 269 -3.41 34.84 34.22
CA SER A 269 -4.47 35.77 34.61
C SER A 269 -5.85 35.28 34.16
N PHE A 270 -5.93 34.75 32.93
CA PHE A 270 -7.14 34.12 32.39
C PHE A 270 -7.62 32.97 33.28
N PHE A 271 -6.74 32.02 33.62
CA PHE A 271 -7.12 30.89 34.47
C PHE A 271 -7.44 31.30 35.91
N ALA A 272 -6.73 32.28 36.48
CA ALA A 272 -7.02 32.77 37.83
C ALA A 272 -8.41 33.41 37.93
N CYS A 273 -8.87 34.06 36.87
CA CYS A 273 -10.18 34.71 36.79
C CYS A 273 -11.30 33.81 36.24
N TYR A 274 -10.97 32.59 35.78
CA TYR A 274 -11.95 31.70 35.16
C TYR A 274 -12.91 31.09 36.20
N PRO A 275 -14.23 31.06 35.97
CA PRO A 275 -15.20 30.52 36.91
C PRO A 275 -15.23 28.98 36.85
N TRP A 276 -14.18 28.33 37.37
CA TRP A 276 -13.98 26.88 37.27
C TRP A 276 -15.11 26.05 37.89
N GLN A 277 -15.54 26.39 39.10
CA GLN A 277 -16.52 25.61 39.85
C GLN A 277 -17.87 25.50 39.14
N PRO A 278 -18.54 26.60 38.75
CA PRO A 278 -19.82 26.53 38.05
C PRO A 278 -19.73 26.12 36.58
N THR A 279 -18.53 25.99 36.00
CA THR A 279 -18.37 25.71 34.56
C THR A 279 -17.81 24.31 34.29
N CYS A 280 -16.80 23.89 35.06
CA CYS A 280 -16.10 22.64 34.84
C CYS A 280 -16.46 21.55 35.85
N PHE A 281 -17.12 21.89 36.95
CA PHE A 281 -17.42 20.96 38.05
C PHE A 281 -18.92 20.92 38.40
N SER A 282 -19.76 21.16 37.40
CA SER A 282 -21.22 21.20 37.56
C SER A 282 -21.89 19.83 37.42
N SER A 283 -21.13 18.79 37.05
CA SER A 283 -21.58 17.41 36.90
C SER A 283 -20.97 16.52 37.99
N GLU A 284 -21.68 15.48 38.41
CA GLU A 284 -21.13 14.42 39.27
C GLU A 284 -20.31 13.38 38.46
N ASP A 285 -20.39 13.42 37.13
CA ASP A 285 -19.58 12.57 36.26
C ASP A 285 -18.17 13.13 36.07
N ALA A 286 -17.17 12.39 36.54
CA ALA A 286 -15.76 12.78 36.46
C ALA A 286 -15.27 12.92 35.02
N SER A 287 -15.78 12.12 34.07
CA SER A 287 -15.39 12.22 32.66
C SER A 287 -15.88 13.53 32.04
N SER A 288 -17.14 13.88 32.26
CA SER A 288 -17.72 15.15 31.81
C SER A 288 -16.97 16.36 32.39
N CYS A 289 -16.59 16.31 33.67
CA CYS A 289 -15.81 17.37 34.30
C CYS A 289 -14.39 17.48 33.70
N ALA A 290 -13.74 16.34 33.42
CA ALA A 290 -12.42 16.32 32.79
C ALA A 290 -12.45 16.91 31.36
N ASP A 291 -13.50 16.62 30.58
CA ASP A 291 -13.70 17.20 29.26
C ASP A 291 -13.87 18.72 29.33
N ALA A 292 -14.70 19.20 30.27
CA ALA A 292 -14.92 20.64 30.48
C ALA A 292 -13.63 21.38 30.88
N VAL A 293 -12.85 20.82 31.82
CA VAL A 293 -11.53 21.38 32.18
C VAL A 293 -10.60 21.40 30.96
N THR A 294 -10.59 20.32 30.18
CA THR A 294 -9.74 20.20 28.99
C THR A 294 -10.07 21.27 27.94
N ASP A 295 -11.34 21.59 27.75
CA ASP A 295 -11.77 22.62 26.81
C ASP A 295 -11.35 24.02 27.25
N VAL A 296 -11.43 24.35 28.54
CA VAL A 296 -10.94 25.63 29.08
C VAL A 296 -9.44 25.77 28.93
N LEU A 297 -8.69 24.70 29.22
CA LEU A 297 -7.25 24.69 29.01
C LEU A 297 -6.90 24.90 27.52
N ARG A 298 -7.61 24.23 26.62
CA ARG A 298 -7.43 24.39 25.17
C ARG A 298 -7.73 25.82 24.73
N GLN A 299 -8.80 26.42 25.25
CA GLN A 299 -9.16 27.81 24.99
C GLN A 299 -8.06 28.78 25.47
N GLY A 300 -7.54 28.60 26.69
CA GLY A 300 -6.41 29.37 27.19
C GLY A 300 -5.16 29.22 26.30
N MET A 301 -4.85 28.00 25.86
CA MET A 301 -3.76 27.78 24.91
C MET A 301 -4.00 28.53 23.59
N GLU A 302 -5.20 28.49 23.03
CA GLU A 302 -5.55 29.14 21.75
C GLU A 302 -5.40 30.67 21.79
N TYR A 303 -5.77 31.32 22.90
CA TYR A 303 -5.66 32.77 23.03
C TYR A 303 -4.23 33.25 23.30
N TYR A 304 -3.47 32.49 24.11
CA TYR A 304 -2.21 33.00 24.69
C TYR A 304 -0.95 32.32 24.16
N ILE A 305 -1.06 31.23 23.41
CA ILE A 305 0.08 30.53 22.82
C ILE A 305 -0.01 30.63 21.29
N PRO A 306 0.84 31.42 20.62
CA PRO A 306 0.88 31.45 19.18
C PRO A 306 1.10 30.05 18.61
N PHE A 307 0.38 29.72 17.55
CA PHE A 307 0.51 28.43 16.89
C PHE A 307 0.62 28.58 15.38
N SER A 308 1.12 27.53 14.73
CA SER A 308 1.06 27.37 13.28
C SER A 308 0.51 26.00 12.95
N ASP A 309 -0.41 25.96 12.00
CA ASP A 309 -0.94 24.72 11.47
C ASP A 309 0.03 24.15 10.44
N VAL A 310 0.69 23.06 10.81
CA VAL A 310 1.60 22.34 9.92
C VAL A 310 0.82 21.22 9.27
N SER A 311 0.82 21.15 7.94
CA SER A 311 0.21 20.02 7.24
C SER A 311 0.80 18.70 7.75
N VAL A 312 -0.04 17.84 8.34
CA VAL A 312 0.32 16.43 8.53
C VAL A 312 0.19 15.80 7.17
N SER A 313 1.18 16.01 6.31
CA SER A 313 1.43 14.97 5.33
C SER A 313 1.75 13.73 6.14
N GLY A 314 1.05 12.61 5.92
CA GLY A 314 1.41 11.32 6.51
C GLY A 314 2.94 11.18 6.54
N GLY A 315 3.47 10.90 7.73
CA GLY A 315 4.86 11.14 8.15
C GLY A 315 5.84 11.39 7.00
N ALA A 316 6.24 12.65 6.80
CA ALA A 316 7.27 12.98 5.82
C ALA A 316 8.49 12.09 6.09
N LEU A 317 8.87 11.29 5.09
CA LEU A 317 10.01 10.38 5.16
C LEU A 317 11.20 11.11 5.79
N PRO A 318 11.79 10.63 6.90
CA PRO A 318 12.88 11.33 7.59
C PRO A 318 14.11 11.59 6.70
N TRP A 319 14.22 10.87 5.58
CA TRP A 319 15.25 11.03 4.57
C TRP A 319 14.82 11.87 3.35
N PHE A 320 13.52 12.11 3.12
CA PHE A 320 13.04 12.85 1.97
C PHE A 320 13.14 14.36 2.20
N SER A 321 14.19 14.95 1.63
CA SER A 321 14.47 16.38 1.76
C SER A 321 13.61 17.24 0.82
N ALA A 322 13.58 18.56 1.07
CA ALA A 322 12.99 19.52 0.14
C ALA A 322 13.64 19.44 -1.26
N GLU A 323 14.91 19.06 -1.34
CA GLU A 323 15.61 18.81 -2.60
C GLU A 323 15.02 17.60 -3.35
N CYS A 324 14.70 16.51 -2.65
CA CYS A 324 14.00 15.36 -3.22
C CYS A 324 12.63 15.78 -3.76
N GLY A 325 11.89 16.60 -3.01
CA GLY A 325 10.60 17.17 -3.43
C GLY A 325 10.71 17.96 -4.73
N ARG A 326 11.67 18.89 -4.81
CA ARG A 326 11.93 19.68 -6.02
C ARG A 326 12.34 18.80 -7.22
N ALA A 327 13.22 17.83 -7.01
CA ALA A 327 13.67 16.95 -8.08
C ALA A 327 12.54 16.06 -8.62
N ASN A 328 11.67 15.55 -7.74
CA ASN A 328 10.49 14.78 -8.14
C ASN A 328 9.46 15.65 -8.88
N ALA A 329 9.21 16.88 -8.41
CA ALA A 329 8.32 17.83 -9.07
C ALA A 329 8.83 18.19 -10.48
N LEU A 330 10.14 18.45 -10.63
CA LEU A 330 10.77 18.72 -11.92
C LEU A 330 10.64 17.53 -12.87
N LYS A 331 10.89 16.29 -12.39
CA LYS A 331 10.69 15.07 -13.17
C LYS A 331 9.24 14.96 -13.67
N ARG A 332 8.25 15.17 -12.79
CA ARG A 332 6.83 15.10 -13.15
C ARG A 332 6.42 16.20 -14.14
N ALA A 333 6.94 17.42 -13.97
CA ALA A 333 6.70 18.52 -14.90
C ALA A 333 7.30 18.23 -16.28
N ALA A 334 8.56 17.78 -16.35
CA ALA A 334 9.22 17.41 -17.59
C ALA A 334 8.52 16.25 -18.30
N TYR A 335 8.04 15.25 -17.56
CA TYR A 335 7.24 14.15 -18.11
C TYR A 335 5.95 14.67 -18.76
N ARG A 336 5.18 15.51 -18.05
CA ARG A 336 3.93 16.08 -18.60
C ARG A 336 4.19 16.91 -19.85
N ALA A 337 5.23 17.75 -19.84
CA ALA A 337 5.61 18.55 -21.00
C ALA A 337 6.01 17.68 -22.21
N TRP A 338 6.72 16.57 -21.97
CA TRP A 338 7.06 15.62 -23.03
C TRP A 338 5.82 14.87 -23.57
N VAL A 339 4.94 14.39 -22.68
CA VAL A 339 3.69 13.73 -23.09
C VAL A 339 2.83 14.67 -23.93
N ASP A 340 2.65 15.92 -23.49
CA ASP A 340 1.88 16.93 -24.20
C ASP A 340 2.48 17.28 -25.57
N SER A 341 3.80 17.53 -25.64
CA SER A 341 4.53 17.74 -26.91
C SER A 341 4.34 16.56 -27.87
N ARG A 342 4.39 15.32 -27.36
CA ARG A 342 4.16 14.09 -28.14
C ARG A 342 2.73 14.00 -28.65
N THR A 343 1.75 14.25 -27.78
CA THR A 343 0.32 14.23 -28.16
C THR A 343 0.01 15.26 -29.24
N ARG A 344 0.67 16.42 -29.19
CA ARG A 344 0.53 17.50 -30.19
C ARG A 344 1.44 17.32 -31.42
N ASN A 345 2.17 16.21 -31.52
CA ASN A 345 3.16 15.95 -32.57
C ASN A 345 4.11 17.15 -32.82
N SER A 346 4.58 17.77 -31.74
CA SER A 346 5.38 19.00 -31.80
C SER A 346 6.82 18.74 -32.26
N LEU A 347 7.46 19.74 -32.86
CA LEU A 347 8.86 19.62 -33.30
C LEU A 347 9.86 19.45 -32.13
N ASP A 348 9.47 19.85 -30.92
CA ASP A 348 10.31 19.82 -29.73
C ASP A 348 10.24 18.49 -28.94
N VAL A 349 9.55 17.45 -29.46
CA VAL A 349 9.36 16.17 -28.75
C VAL A 349 10.68 15.55 -28.29
N SER A 350 11.69 15.52 -29.16
CA SER A 350 13.02 14.98 -28.81
C SER A 350 13.69 15.79 -27.70
N GLU A 351 13.61 17.11 -27.76
CA GLU A 351 14.18 17.98 -26.72
C GLU A 351 13.48 17.79 -25.37
N LYS A 352 12.15 17.73 -25.36
CA LYS A 352 11.35 17.48 -24.15
C LYS A 352 11.62 16.09 -23.58
N LYS A 353 11.82 15.07 -24.43
CA LYS A 353 12.22 13.72 -24.01
C LYS A 353 13.58 13.72 -23.34
N LYS A 354 14.58 14.38 -23.95
CA LYS A 354 15.92 14.54 -23.35
C LYS A 354 15.85 15.28 -22.00
N ALA A 355 15.03 16.33 -21.90
CA ALA A 355 14.82 17.05 -20.65
C ALA A 355 14.20 16.15 -19.57
N PHE A 356 13.20 15.34 -19.93
CA PHE A 356 12.60 14.34 -19.03
C PHE A 356 13.64 13.29 -18.57
N ASN A 357 14.41 12.71 -19.49
CA ASN A 357 15.43 11.70 -19.16
C ASN A 357 16.49 12.28 -18.20
N ARG A 358 16.95 13.53 -18.43
CA ARG A 358 17.86 14.24 -17.52
C ARG A 358 17.23 14.45 -16.13
N ALA A 359 15.98 14.92 -16.07
CA ALA A 359 15.27 15.14 -14.82
C ALA A 359 15.05 13.83 -14.04
N ALA A 360 14.72 12.73 -14.73
CA ALA A 360 14.55 11.41 -14.12
C ALA A 360 15.86 10.88 -13.51
N LYS A 361 16.98 10.97 -14.25
CA LYS A 361 18.30 10.55 -13.76
C LYS A 361 18.76 11.41 -12.58
N SER A 362 18.53 12.71 -12.63
CA SER A 362 18.83 13.64 -11.54
C SER A 362 18.01 13.31 -10.28
N CYS A 363 16.69 13.15 -10.43
CA CYS A 363 15.80 12.77 -9.34
C CYS A 363 16.22 11.47 -8.66
N LYS A 364 16.57 10.44 -9.45
CA LYS A 364 17.09 9.16 -8.93
C LYS A 364 18.33 9.37 -8.06
N LYS A 365 19.31 10.12 -8.54
CA LYS A 365 20.56 10.41 -7.80
C LYS A 365 20.29 11.15 -6.49
N VAL A 366 19.48 12.20 -6.53
CA VAL A 366 19.13 13.02 -5.35
C VAL A 366 18.45 12.15 -4.29
N MET A 367 17.48 11.33 -4.67
CA MET A 367 16.78 10.45 -3.74
C MET A 367 17.69 9.37 -3.15
N GLN A 368 18.58 8.78 -3.96
CA GLN A 368 19.55 7.79 -3.49
C GLN A 368 20.54 8.40 -2.50
N ARG A 369 21.10 9.57 -2.81
CA ARG A 369 21.99 10.30 -1.90
C ARG A 369 21.29 10.64 -0.59
N ALA A 370 20.09 11.21 -0.65
CA ALA A 370 19.34 11.59 0.56
C ALA A 370 19.04 10.39 1.47
N ARG A 371 18.68 9.23 0.88
CA ARG A 371 18.49 7.99 1.64
C ARG A 371 19.80 7.47 2.23
N PHE A 372 20.88 7.46 1.45
CA PHE A 372 22.21 7.05 1.92
C PHE A 372 22.68 7.93 3.09
N ASP A 373 22.64 9.25 2.95
CA ASP A 373 23.05 10.19 3.98
C ASP A 373 22.21 10.04 5.25
N HIS A 374 20.93 9.71 5.12
CA HIS A 374 20.09 9.42 6.28
C HIS A 374 20.49 8.13 7.00
N ILE A 375 20.70 7.04 6.26
CA ILE A 375 21.14 5.75 6.82
C ILE A 375 22.51 5.93 7.51
N SER A 376 23.45 6.61 6.85
CA SER A 376 24.78 6.92 7.41
C SER A 376 24.68 7.74 8.69
N ARG A 377 23.81 8.75 8.74
CA ARG A 377 23.57 9.52 9.98
C ARG A 377 22.99 8.67 11.11
N ILE A 378 22.06 7.76 10.80
CA ILE A 378 21.52 6.83 11.80
C ILE A 378 22.61 5.88 12.30
N GLY A 379 23.37 5.28 11.38
CA GLY A 379 24.47 4.37 11.73
C GLY A 379 25.51 5.05 12.62
N ASN A 380 25.92 6.27 12.28
CA ASN A 380 26.86 7.06 13.09
C ASN A 380 26.30 7.37 14.48
N LYS A 381 25.00 7.68 14.59
CA LYS A 381 24.36 7.91 15.89
C LYS A 381 24.31 6.63 16.73
N LEU A 382 23.91 5.51 16.14
CA LEU A 382 23.87 4.22 16.83
C LEU A 382 25.26 3.80 17.31
N ALA A 383 26.30 3.98 16.48
CA ALA A 383 27.68 3.70 16.85
C ALA A 383 28.22 4.65 17.94
N SER A 384 27.73 5.88 18.01
CA SER A 384 28.14 6.86 19.03
C SER A 384 27.52 6.64 20.40
N TYR A 385 26.40 5.92 20.48
CA TYR A 385 25.71 5.71 21.76
C TYR A 385 26.34 4.58 22.55
N PRO A 386 26.45 4.71 23.89
CA PRO A 386 26.88 3.61 24.74
C PRO A 386 25.96 2.40 24.57
N ALA A 387 26.55 1.21 24.53
CA ALA A 387 25.82 -0.05 24.44
C ALA A 387 24.79 -0.16 25.58
N GLY A 388 23.57 -0.58 25.26
CA GLY A 388 22.49 -0.73 26.24
C GLY A 388 21.82 0.58 26.69
N SER A 389 22.26 1.75 26.21
CA SER A 389 21.66 3.03 26.62
C SER A 389 20.20 3.18 26.14
N LYS A 390 19.41 3.92 26.92
CA LYS A 390 18.03 4.28 26.54
C LYS A 390 17.99 5.01 25.19
N ALA A 391 18.99 5.85 24.90
CA ALA A 391 19.10 6.57 23.63
C ALA A 391 19.34 5.62 22.45
N PHE A 392 20.23 4.63 22.61
CA PHE A 392 20.44 3.57 21.63
C PHE A 392 19.15 2.81 21.36
N TRP A 393 18.52 2.26 22.40
CA TRP A 393 17.30 1.46 22.24
C TRP A 393 16.13 2.27 21.70
N SER A 394 16.00 3.53 22.10
CA SER A 394 14.96 4.43 21.54
C SER A 394 15.15 4.63 20.03
N LEU A 395 16.38 4.90 19.58
CA LEU A 395 16.68 5.07 18.16
C LEU A 395 16.53 3.76 17.39
N ALA A 396 17.08 2.65 17.89
CA ALA A 396 16.98 1.33 17.27
C ALA A 396 15.51 0.92 17.08
N LYS A 397 14.70 1.03 18.14
CA LYS A 397 13.26 0.73 18.08
C LYS A 397 12.51 1.64 17.10
N SER A 398 12.86 2.93 17.05
CA SER A 398 12.28 3.87 16.10
C SER A 398 12.62 3.52 14.64
N VAL A 399 13.80 2.96 14.38
CA VAL A 399 14.24 2.57 13.04
C VAL A 399 13.61 1.25 12.62
N GLU A 400 13.62 0.26 13.51
CA GLU A 400 13.06 -1.08 13.26
C GLU A 400 11.53 -1.08 13.21
N SER A 401 10.87 -0.04 13.73
CA SER A 401 9.41 0.00 13.87
C SER A 401 8.83 -1.19 14.66
N ASN A 402 9.66 -1.81 15.52
CA ASN A 402 9.49 -3.16 16.08
C ASN A 402 8.31 -3.34 17.06
N PHE A 403 7.54 -2.30 17.38
CA PHE A 403 6.50 -2.36 18.42
C PHE A 403 5.17 -1.67 18.06
N CYS A 404 4.98 -1.18 16.83
CA CYS A 404 3.91 -0.22 16.55
C CYS A 404 2.82 -0.68 15.58
N ARG A 405 2.78 -1.93 15.10
CA ARG A 405 1.74 -2.34 14.13
C ARG A 405 1.25 -3.78 14.35
N PRO A 406 -0.07 -4.01 14.44
CA PRO A 406 -0.60 -5.37 14.37
C PRO A 406 -0.24 -5.96 13.01
N SER A 407 0.48 -7.08 13.01
CA SER A 407 0.99 -7.77 11.81
C SER A 407 -0.06 -8.63 11.11
N LEU A 408 -1.25 -8.75 11.69
CA LEU A 408 -2.29 -9.61 11.16
C LEU A 408 -3.16 -8.82 10.18
N PRO A 409 -3.37 -9.30 8.94
CA PRO A 409 -4.37 -8.72 8.04
C PRO A 409 -5.76 -8.84 8.67
N PRO A 410 -6.80 -8.18 8.11
CA PRO A 410 -8.15 -8.38 8.58
C PRO A 410 -8.53 -9.87 8.58
N LEU A 411 -9.21 -10.31 9.63
CA LEU A 411 -9.59 -11.71 9.80
C LEU A 411 -11.03 -11.93 9.33
N LEU A 412 -11.29 -13.03 8.64
CA LEU A 412 -12.64 -13.38 8.20
C LEU A 412 -13.44 -13.95 9.37
N ARG A 413 -14.59 -13.35 9.66
CA ARG A 413 -15.56 -13.85 10.64
C ARG A 413 -16.43 -14.97 10.03
N PRO A 414 -17.05 -15.83 10.85
CA PRO A 414 -17.97 -16.86 10.38
C PRO A 414 -19.16 -16.32 9.56
N ASP A 415 -19.60 -15.09 9.84
CA ASP A 415 -20.68 -14.40 9.13
C ASP A 415 -20.25 -13.81 7.75
N GLY A 416 -18.98 -13.97 7.38
CA GLY A 416 -18.40 -13.45 6.14
C GLY A 416 -17.89 -12.00 6.21
N SER A 417 -18.06 -11.31 7.34
CA SER A 417 -17.50 -9.96 7.53
C SER A 417 -16.02 -9.99 7.92
N LEU A 418 -15.34 -8.85 7.82
CA LEU A 418 -13.91 -8.72 8.14
C LEU A 418 -13.67 -7.99 9.47
N ALA A 419 -12.79 -8.54 10.29
CA ALA A 419 -12.29 -7.96 11.53
C ALA A 419 -11.04 -7.12 11.27
N HIS A 420 -11.17 -5.79 11.32
CA HIS A 420 -10.10 -4.87 10.92
C HIS A 420 -9.29 -4.36 12.11
N THR A 421 -9.94 -4.02 13.23
CA THR A 421 -9.29 -3.43 14.40
C THR A 421 -8.58 -4.49 15.25
N ALA A 422 -7.62 -4.05 16.07
CA ALA A 422 -6.91 -4.96 16.98
C ALA A 422 -7.88 -5.61 17.99
N GLU A 423 -8.85 -4.84 18.48
CA GLU A 423 -9.91 -5.31 19.38
C GLU A 423 -10.80 -6.36 18.70
N GLU A 424 -11.27 -6.09 17.49
CA GLU A 424 -12.10 -7.03 16.73
C GLU A 424 -11.37 -8.36 16.49
N LYS A 425 -10.08 -8.31 16.15
CA LYS A 425 -9.25 -9.52 15.93
C LYS A 425 -9.03 -10.29 17.23
N ALA A 426 -8.72 -9.59 18.33
CA ALA A 426 -8.53 -10.22 19.64
C ALA A 426 -9.81 -10.92 20.12
N ASN A 427 -10.96 -10.24 19.98
CA ASN A 427 -12.26 -10.81 20.34
C ASN A 427 -12.62 -12.03 19.47
N LEU A 428 -12.33 -11.99 18.17
CA LEU A 428 -12.53 -13.13 17.28
C LEU A 428 -11.66 -14.34 17.65
N PHE A 429 -10.39 -14.11 18.00
CA PHE A 429 -9.54 -15.19 18.49
C PHE A 429 -10.05 -15.74 19.81
N ALA A 430 -10.40 -14.88 20.76
CA ALA A 430 -10.93 -15.30 22.05
C ALA A 430 -12.18 -16.19 21.89
N SER A 431 -13.11 -15.81 21.01
CA SER A 431 -14.31 -16.62 20.73
C SER A 431 -13.95 -17.95 20.08
N LEU A 432 -13.08 -17.95 19.05
CA LEU A 432 -12.68 -19.16 18.34
C LEU A 432 -11.95 -20.15 19.26
N PHE A 433 -11.02 -19.67 20.08
CA PHE A 433 -10.30 -20.50 21.05
C PHE A 433 -11.23 -21.02 22.13
N ALA A 434 -12.12 -20.20 22.68
CA ALA A 434 -13.11 -20.65 23.67
C ALA A 434 -14.03 -21.75 23.10
N GLU A 435 -14.45 -21.64 21.84
CA GLU A 435 -15.23 -22.68 21.17
C GLU A 435 -14.43 -23.98 20.96
N SER A 436 -13.14 -23.86 20.62
CA SER A 436 -12.25 -24.99 20.36
C SER A 436 -11.70 -25.64 21.64
N SER A 437 -11.81 -24.95 22.78
CA SER A 437 -11.37 -25.40 24.11
C SER A 437 -12.52 -25.88 25.00
N ARG A 438 -13.62 -26.37 24.39
CA ARG A 438 -14.66 -27.07 25.14
C ARG A 438 -14.18 -28.50 25.42
N LEU A 439 -13.84 -28.78 26.68
CA LEU A 439 -13.66 -30.16 27.15
C LEU A 439 -15.03 -30.84 27.17
N ASP A 440 -15.09 -32.08 26.68
CA ASP A 440 -16.26 -32.93 26.82
C ASP A 440 -16.39 -33.34 28.30
N SER A 441 -17.11 -32.52 29.08
CA SER A 441 -17.33 -32.76 30.51
C SER A 441 -18.46 -33.76 30.76
N GLY A 442 -18.83 -34.58 29.77
CA GLY A 442 -19.92 -35.55 29.86
C GLY A 442 -19.78 -36.55 31.00
N ASP A 443 -18.56 -37.01 31.33
CA ASP A 443 -18.34 -38.07 32.33
C ASP A 443 -17.05 -37.93 33.18
N ALA A 444 -16.31 -36.83 33.07
CA ALA A 444 -15.03 -36.69 33.78
C ALA A 444 -15.20 -36.06 35.18
N SER A 445 -15.09 -36.87 36.24
CA SER A 445 -14.99 -36.39 37.62
C SER A 445 -13.58 -35.81 37.88
N PRO A 446 -13.48 -34.60 38.49
CA PRO A 446 -12.19 -34.00 38.80
C PRO A 446 -11.40 -34.86 39.80
N PRO A 447 -10.05 -34.89 39.72
CA PRO A 447 -9.23 -35.66 40.64
C PRO A 447 -9.40 -35.15 42.08
N ALA A 448 -9.51 -36.07 43.03
CA ALA A 448 -9.57 -35.73 44.44
C ALA A 448 -8.29 -34.99 44.87
N ALA A 449 -8.45 -33.89 45.59
CA ALA A 449 -7.31 -33.13 46.12
C ALA A 449 -6.48 -34.02 47.05
N PRO A 450 -5.14 -33.98 46.97
CA PRO A 450 -4.30 -34.76 47.87
C PRO A 450 -4.45 -34.22 49.30
N ASP A 451 -4.62 -35.14 50.26
CA ASP A 451 -4.72 -34.81 51.68
C ASP A 451 -3.44 -34.10 52.14
N GLY A 452 -3.63 -32.89 52.66
CA GLY A 452 -2.56 -32.05 53.17
C GLY A 452 -1.96 -32.67 54.43
N GLY A 453 -0.79 -33.28 54.31
CA GLY A 453 -0.05 -33.74 55.46
C GLY A 453 1.21 -34.48 55.11
N GLU A 454 2.29 -33.76 54.79
CA GLU A 454 3.62 -34.17 55.23
C GLU A 454 4.55 -32.96 55.26
N THR A 455 4.87 -32.52 56.48
CA THR A 455 5.86 -31.49 56.77
C THR A 455 7.24 -32.09 56.61
N ILE A 456 7.98 -31.66 55.58
CA ILE A 456 9.37 -32.07 55.39
C ILE A 456 10.25 -31.12 56.21
N TYR A 457 10.89 -31.64 57.26
CA TYR A 457 12.01 -30.97 57.92
C TYR A 457 13.27 -31.17 57.07
N LEU A 458 13.97 -30.06 56.80
CA LEU A 458 15.26 -30.03 56.11
C LEU A 458 16.38 -30.20 57.14
N ASP A 459 17.27 -31.17 56.91
CA ASP A 459 18.65 -31.16 57.40
C ASP A 459 19.58 -30.61 56.30
#